data_AF-A0A0R0CS67-F1
#
_entry.id   AF-A0A0R0CS67-F1
#
_cell.length_a   1.000
_cell.length_b   1.000
_cell.length_c   1.000
_cell.angle_alpha   90.00
_cell.angle_beta   90.00
_cell.angle_gamma   90.00
#
_symmetry.space_group_name_H-M   'P 1'
#
loop_
_entity.id
_entity.type
_entity.pdbx_description
1 polymer ?
#
loop_
_entity_poly.entity_id
_entity_poly.type
_entity_poly.pdbx_seq_one_letter_code
_entity_poly.pdbx_strand_id
1 'polypeptide(L)'
;MGVTKRMVAGALVLAGLLVSNVQAQSLPKINEFYFDEDVAAKPIHAVPPEQADAVDQLMKLRERGRKGVEATAQLASIAYRDGRDELGAKLYQEALASVADNSAQARGLRWNHGWDLYRRGDAQDALNHWTKVAEATRGNPSWLPPTLALALWNLDRKDEAVAWYAAAVRTEPGQWTATTAYPQLLPLWTDAERTQLAQVQQAWAANPPAWP
;
A
#
# COMPACT_ATOMS: atom_id res chain seq x y z
N MET A 1 -46.07 -23.23 61.05
CA MET A 1 -45.50 -21.86 61.06
C MET A 1 -44.10 -21.97 60.48
N GLY A 2 -43.84 -21.78 59.18
CA GLY A 2 -44.23 -20.67 58.33
C GLY A 2 -43.22 -19.54 58.51
N VAL A 3 -42.20 -19.46 57.65
CA VAL A 3 -41.75 -18.27 56.90
C VAL A 3 -40.68 -18.71 55.88
N THR A 4 -41.10 -18.68 54.63
CA THR A 4 -40.31 -18.72 53.39
C THR A 4 -39.47 -17.44 53.29
N LYS A 5 -38.16 -17.55 53.01
CA LYS A 5 -37.36 -16.42 52.48
C LYS A 5 -36.87 -16.75 51.08
N ARG A 6 -37.21 -15.84 50.16
CA ARG A 6 -36.98 -15.88 48.72
C ARG A 6 -35.53 -15.50 48.37
N MET A 7 -35.10 -16.10 47.26
CA MET A 7 -34.02 -15.77 46.31
C MET A 7 -33.51 -14.32 46.30
N VAL A 8 -32.21 -14.15 46.00
CA VAL A 8 -31.72 -13.47 44.78
C VAL A 8 -30.36 -14.07 44.38
N ALA A 9 -30.27 -14.52 43.12
CA ALA A 9 -29.05 -14.95 42.46
C ALA A 9 -28.26 -13.72 41.98
N GLY A 10 -26.97 -13.65 42.30
CA GLY A 10 -26.04 -12.67 41.74
C GLY A 10 -25.31 -13.27 40.54
N ALA A 11 -25.70 -12.89 39.33
CA ALA A 11 -24.94 -13.18 38.12
C ALA A 11 -23.83 -12.13 37.96
N LEU A 12 -22.58 -12.53 38.20
CA LEU A 12 -21.39 -11.74 37.85
C LEU A 12 -21.13 -11.89 36.35
N VAL A 13 -21.49 -10.86 35.57
CA VAL A 13 -21.07 -10.74 34.17
C VAL A 13 -19.65 -10.18 34.17
N LEU A 14 -18.65 -11.04 33.98
CA LEU A 14 -17.30 -10.62 33.61
C LEU A 14 -17.29 -10.25 32.12
N ALA A 15 -17.38 -8.96 31.84
CA ALA A 15 -17.07 -8.41 30.53
C ALA A 15 -15.54 -8.44 30.35
N GLY A 16 -15.03 -9.50 29.73
CA GLY A 16 -13.64 -9.56 29.28
C GLY A 16 -13.44 -8.64 28.09
N LEU A 17 -12.79 -7.50 28.31
CA LEU A 17 -12.27 -6.65 27.24
C LEU A 17 -11.20 -7.43 26.45
N LEU A 18 -11.56 -7.84 25.23
CA LEU A 18 -10.59 -8.29 24.23
C LEU A 18 -9.81 -7.05 23.78
N VAL A 19 -8.64 -6.82 24.38
CA VAL A 19 -7.67 -5.87 23.85
C VAL A 19 -6.97 -6.59 22.70
N SER A 20 -7.40 -6.29 21.48
CA SER A 20 -6.71 -6.73 20.26
C SER A 20 -5.29 -6.17 20.31
N ASN A 21 -4.28 -7.02 20.54
CA ASN A 21 -2.89 -6.67 20.33
C ASN A 21 -2.67 -6.46 18.84
N VAL A 22 -2.93 -5.24 18.35
CA VAL A 22 -2.42 -4.77 17.07
C VAL A 22 -0.90 -4.74 17.23
N GLN A 23 -0.22 -5.77 16.75
CA GLN A 23 1.23 -5.69 16.56
C GLN A 23 1.47 -4.53 15.61
N ALA A 24 2.00 -3.42 16.14
CA ALA A 24 2.43 -2.30 15.31
C ALA A 24 3.49 -2.83 14.35
N GLN A 25 3.15 -2.90 13.06
CA GLN A 25 4.12 -3.23 12.01
C GLN A 25 5.29 -2.23 12.11
N SER A 26 6.51 -2.73 12.24
CA SER A 26 7.71 -1.89 12.24
C SER A 26 7.92 -1.31 10.84
N LEU A 27 7.92 0.01 10.73
CA LEU A 27 8.28 0.71 9.51
C LEU A 27 9.81 0.75 9.34
N PRO A 28 10.31 0.86 8.10
CA PRO A 28 11.73 1.13 7.88
C PRO A 28 12.09 2.47 8.53
N LYS A 29 13.32 2.61 8.99
CA LYS A 29 13.81 3.89 9.50
C LYS A 29 13.79 4.92 8.37
N ILE A 30 13.34 6.14 8.67
CA ILE A 30 13.44 7.27 7.75
C ILE A 30 14.92 7.61 7.54
N ASN A 31 15.36 7.56 6.29
CA ASN A 31 16.70 7.92 5.83
C ASN A 31 16.80 9.41 5.54
N GLU A 32 18.02 9.89 5.27
CA GLU A 32 18.23 11.32 5.08
C GLU A 32 17.57 11.85 3.80
N PHE A 33 17.76 11.15 2.69
CA PHE A 33 17.24 11.57 1.39
C PHE A 33 16.82 10.38 0.53
N TYR A 34 15.87 10.60 -0.37
CA TYR A 34 15.25 9.59 -1.25
C TYR A 34 15.30 9.98 -2.73
N PHE A 35 16.49 10.01 -3.31
CA PHE A 35 16.69 10.43 -4.71
C PHE A 35 16.61 9.29 -5.72
N ASP A 36 16.68 8.03 -5.26
CA ASP A 36 16.97 6.92 -6.16
C ASP A 36 15.74 6.52 -6.96
N GLU A 37 15.94 6.24 -8.25
CA GLU A 37 14.92 5.61 -9.09
C GLU A 37 14.87 4.10 -8.79
N ASP A 38 13.66 3.56 -8.64
CA ASP A 38 13.45 2.12 -8.53
C ASP A 38 12.79 1.57 -9.79
N VAL A 39 13.57 0.89 -10.63
CA VAL A 39 13.11 0.31 -11.90
C VAL A 39 12.01 -0.73 -11.72
N ALA A 40 11.82 -1.28 -10.51
CA ALA A 40 10.75 -2.22 -10.18
C ALA A 40 9.42 -1.52 -9.86
N ALA A 41 9.45 -0.25 -9.45
CA ALA A 41 8.29 0.52 -9.02
C ALA A 41 7.54 1.16 -10.21
N LYS A 42 6.99 0.32 -11.08
CA LYS A 42 6.20 0.74 -12.24
C LYS A 42 5.01 -0.17 -12.50
N PRO A 43 3.91 0.33 -13.10
CA PRO A 43 2.79 -0.48 -13.51
C PRO A 43 3.20 -1.63 -14.43
N ILE A 44 2.67 -2.83 -14.16
CA ILE A 44 2.88 -4.00 -15.01
C ILE A 44 1.75 -4.10 -16.03
N HIS A 45 2.07 -3.78 -17.29
CA HIS A 45 1.16 -3.94 -18.43
C HIS A 45 1.81 -4.83 -19.50
N ALA A 46 1.36 -6.08 -19.60
CA ALA A 46 1.73 -6.98 -20.70
C ALA A 46 0.97 -6.63 -21.99
N VAL A 47 -0.26 -6.13 -21.85
CA VAL A 47 -1.13 -5.58 -22.91
C VAL A 47 -1.58 -4.17 -22.48
N PRO A 48 -1.72 -3.20 -23.38
CA PRO A 48 -2.26 -1.88 -23.04
C PRO A 48 -3.66 -1.98 -22.36
N PRO A 49 -3.87 -1.30 -21.22
CA PRO A 49 -5.08 -1.46 -20.40
C PRO A 49 -6.37 -0.98 -21.09
N GLU A 50 -6.28 -0.12 -22.09
CA GLU A 50 -7.39 0.43 -22.86
C GLU A 50 -7.90 -0.50 -23.99
N GLN A 51 -7.23 -1.63 -24.23
CA GLN A 51 -7.67 -2.57 -25.27
C GLN A 51 -8.92 -3.34 -24.85
N ALA A 52 -9.93 -3.37 -25.72
CA ALA A 52 -11.23 -3.98 -25.44
C ALA A 52 -11.14 -5.50 -25.16
N ASP A 53 -10.21 -6.20 -25.81
CA ASP A 53 -9.96 -7.64 -25.67
C ASP A 53 -8.75 -7.95 -24.77
N ALA A 54 -8.35 -7.01 -23.89
CA ALA A 54 -7.16 -7.14 -23.06
C ALA A 54 -7.15 -8.44 -22.23
N VAL A 55 -8.26 -8.84 -21.62
CA VAL A 55 -8.36 -10.07 -20.81
C VAL A 55 -8.06 -11.30 -21.67
N ASP A 56 -8.66 -11.41 -22.86
CA ASP A 56 -8.45 -12.54 -23.76
C ASP A 56 -7.01 -12.61 -24.26
N GLN A 57 -6.40 -11.46 -24.57
CA GLN A 57 -5.00 -11.39 -24.97
C GLN A 57 -4.06 -11.81 -23.82
N LEU A 58 -4.32 -11.35 -22.59
CA LEU A 58 -3.56 -11.71 -21.41
C LEU A 58 -3.62 -13.21 -21.12
N MET A 59 -4.82 -13.82 -21.25
CA MET A 59 -5.00 -15.27 -21.11
C MET A 59 -4.17 -16.03 -22.15
N LYS A 60 -4.20 -15.61 -23.42
CA LYS A 60 -3.36 -16.20 -24.49
C LYS A 60 -1.87 -16.06 -24.23
N LEU A 61 -1.43 -14.90 -23.71
CA LEU A 61 -0.01 -14.68 -23.34
C LEU A 61 0.42 -15.63 -22.22
N ARG A 62 -0.41 -15.76 -21.19
CA ARG A 62 -0.21 -16.68 -20.06
C ARG A 62 -0.11 -18.14 -20.53
N GLU A 63 -1.05 -18.60 -21.34
CA GLU A 63 -1.07 -19.97 -21.89
C GLU A 63 0.16 -20.29 -22.75
N ARG A 64 0.62 -19.32 -23.54
CA ARG A 64 1.80 -19.47 -24.41
C ARG A 64 3.13 -19.30 -23.69
N GLY A 65 3.12 -18.97 -22.40
CA GLY A 65 4.31 -18.71 -21.59
C GLY A 65 5.10 -17.44 -21.96
N ARG A 66 4.64 -16.64 -22.94
CA ARG A 66 5.30 -15.40 -23.34
C ARG A 66 4.79 -14.26 -22.46
N LYS A 67 5.68 -13.61 -21.70
CA LYS A 67 5.28 -12.61 -20.68
C LYS A 67 4.24 -13.15 -19.69
N GLY A 68 4.35 -14.44 -19.35
CA GLY A 68 3.34 -15.13 -18.54
C GLY A 68 3.19 -14.53 -17.14
N VAL A 69 4.30 -14.09 -16.53
CA VAL A 69 4.30 -13.43 -15.22
C VAL A 69 3.60 -12.08 -15.29
N GLU A 70 3.99 -11.23 -16.25
CA GLU A 70 3.39 -9.91 -16.41
C GLU A 70 1.91 -9.99 -16.79
N ALA A 71 1.53 -10.96 -17.64
CA ALA A 71 0.14 -11.19 -18.00
C ALA A 71 -0.69 -11.64 -16.79
N THR A 72 -0.14 -12.54 -15.96
CA THR A 72 -0.80 -13.02 -14.73
C THR A 72 -0.97 -11.87 -13.72
N ALA A 73 0.06 -11.04 -13.54
CA ALA A 73 -0.03 -9.87 -12.66
C ALA A 73 -1.06 -8.84 -13.15
N GLN A 74 -1.10 -8.54 -14.45
CA GLN A 74 -2.10 -7.62 -14.99
C GLN A 74 -3.52 -8.18 -14.87
N LEU A 75 -3.72 -9.49 -15.06
CA LEU A 75 -5.00 -10.14 -14.77
C LEU A 75 -5.39 -10.01 -13.28
N ALA A 76 -4.40 -10.07 -12.38
CA ALA A 76 -4.63 -9.87 -10.95
C ALA A 76 -5.14 -8.46 -10.64
N SER A 77 -4.52 -7.42 -11.22
CA SER A 77 -4.98 -6.03 -11.08
C SER A 77 -6.38 -5.82 -11.65
N ILE A 78 -6.70 -6.43 -12.79
CA ILE A 78 -8.06 -6.41 -13.35
C ILE A 78 -9.05 -7.08 -12.37
N ALA A 79 -8.69 -8.23 -11.81
CA ALA A 79 -9.54 -8.94 -10.86
C ALA A 79 -9.83 -8.10 -9.61
N TYR A 80 -8.83 -7.44 -9.01
CA TYR A 80 -9.06 -6.53 -7.88
C TYR A 80 -9.95 -5.36 -8.23
N ARG A 81 -9.74 -4.72 -9.39
CA ARG A 81 -10.59 -3.62 -9.86
C ARG A 81 -12.05 -4.04 -10.08
N ASP A 82 -12.28 -5.30 -10.44
CA ASP A 82 -13.61 -5.89 -10.60
C ASP A 82 -14.19 -6.45 -9.29
N GLY A 83 -13.52 -6.29 -8.14
CA GLY A 83 -13.95 -6.81 -6.83
C GLY A 83 -13.79 -8.34 -6.68
N ARG A 84 -13.03 -8.99 -7.57
CA ARG A 84 -12.73 -10.43 -7.53
C ARG A 84 -11.46 -10.68 -6.72
N ASP A 85 -11.57 -10.38 -5.45
CA ASP A 85 -10.48 -10.31 -4.48
C ASP A 85 -9.64 -11.59 -4.37
N GLU A 86 -10.31 -12.72 -4.16
CA GLU A 86 -9.65 -14.03 -4.03
C GLU A 86 -8.89 -14.41 -5.31
N LEU A 87 -9.46 -14.07 -6.47
CA LEU A 87 -8.82 -14.30 -7.76
C LEU A 87 -7.59 -13.40 -7.93
N GLY A 88 -7.70 -12.11 -7.58
CA GLY A 88 -6.57 -11.18 -7.60
C GLY A 88 -5.41 -11.65 -6.73
N ALA A 89 -5.71 -12.05 -5.49
CA ALA A 89 -4.71 -12.58 -4.56
C ALA A 89 -4.04 -13.85 -5.11
N LYS A 90 -4.82 -14.81 -5.61
CA LYS A 90 -4.31 -16.05 -6.20
C LYS A 90 -3.40 -15.78 -7.39
N LEU A 91 -3.77 -14.88 -8.29
CA LEU A 91 -2.98 -14.56 -9.48
C LEU A 91 -1.65 -13.89 -9.11
N TYR A 92 -1.61 -12.99 -8.11
CA TYR A 92 -0.34 -12.46 -7.61
C TYR A 92 0.53 -13.54 -6.96
N GLN A 93 -0.05 -14.46 -6.20
CA GLN A 93 0.69 -15.60 -5.63
C GLN A 93 1.29 -16.49 -6.72
N GLU A 94 0.55 -16.79 -7.78
CA GLU A 94 1.05 -17.55 -8.94
C GLU A 94 2.21 -16.81 -9.64
N ALA A 95 2.06 -15.51 -9.87
CA ALA A 95 3.10 -14.70 -10.49
C ALA A 95 4.38 -14.64 -9.65
N LEU A 96 4.23 -14.49 -8.32
CA LEU A 96 5.34 -14.47 -7.37
C LEU A 96 6.06 -15.82 -7.27
N ALA A 97 5.32 -16.93 -7.28
CA ALA A 97 5.89 -18.28 -7.27
C ALA A 97 6.68 -18.61 -8.55
N SER A 98 6.45 -17.85 -9.63
CA SER A 98 7.10 -18.05 -10.93
C SER A 98 8.42 -17.28 -11.09
N VAL A 99 8.84 -16.50 -10.08
CA VAL A 99 10.05 -15.68 -10.12
C VAL A 99 10.91 -15.90 -8.89
N ALA A 100 12.21 -15.59 -8.97
CA ALA A 100 13.07 -15.61 -7.79
C ALA A 100 12.68 -14.52 -6.80
N ASP A 101 12.58 -14.85 -5.52
CA ASP A 101 12.02 -13.97 -4.48
C ASP A 101 12.77 -12.63 -4.34
N ASN A 102 14.09 -12.65 -4.53
CA ASN A 102 14.97 -11.47 -4.45
C ASN A 102 15.11 -10.70 -5.78
N SER A 103 14.36 -11.08 -6.82
CA SER A 103 14.46 -10.46 -8.14
C SER A 103 13.77 -9.10 -8.21
N ALA A 104 14.17 -8.28 -9.18
CA ALA A 104 13.46 -7.03 -9.50
C ALA A 104 12.00 -7.29 -9.92
N GLN A 105 11.72 -8.42 -10.58
CA GLN A 105 10.36 -8.82 -10.94
C GLN A 105 9.51 -9.06 -9.68
N ALA A 106 10.05 -9.78 -8.70
CA ALA A 106 9.37 -10.05 -7.44
C ALA A 106 9.09 -8.78 -6.64
N ARG A 107 10.01 -7.80 -6.66
CA ARG A 107 9.75 -6.45 -6.09
C ARG A 107 8.65 -5.72 -6.85
N GLY A 108 8.69 -5.72 -8.18
CA GLY A 108 7.67 -5.06 -9.01
C GLY A 108 6.28 -5.65 -8.80
N LEU A 109 6.16 -6.98 -8.70
CA LEU A 109 4.91 -7.66 -8.38
C LEU A 109 4.36 -7.20 -7.02
N ARG A 110 5.19 -7.14 -5.98
CA ARG A 110 4.77 -6.66 -4.65
C ARG A 110 4.37 -5.20 -4.67
N TRP A 111 5.11 -4.37 -5.39
CA TRP A 111 4.79 -2.94 -5.51
C TRP A 111 3.43 -2.70 -6.16
N ASN A 112 3.13 -3.43 -7.26
CA ASN A 112 1.83 -3.37 -7.93
C ASN A 112 0.71 -3.94 -7.07
N HIS A 113 0.94 -5.07 -6.40
CA HIS A 113 -0.04 -5.67 -5.49
C HIS A 113 -0.37 -4.71 -4.33
N GLY A 114 0.62 -3.99 -3.80
CA GLY A 114 0.40 -2.94 -2.80
C GLY A 114 -0.55 -1.84 -3.29
N TRP A 115 -0.40 -1.38 -4.54
CA TRP A 115 -1.33 -0.41 -5.13
C TRP A 115 -2.74 -0.95 -5.31
N ASP A 116 -2.89 -2.19 -5.78
CA ASP A 116 -4.20 -2.81 -5.94
C ASP A 116 -4.90 -2.98 -4.59
N LEU A 117 -4.17 -3.41 -3.56
CA LEU A 117 -4.64 -3.52 -2.17
C LEU A 117 -5.06 -2.16 -1.60
N TYR A 118 -4.26 -1.12 -1.81
CA TYR A 118 -4.59 0.23 -1.34
C TYR A 118 -5.89 0.73 -1.95
N ARG A 119 -6.07 0.55 -3.27
CA ARG A 119 -7.22 1.07 -4.03
C ARG A 119 -8.53 0.36 -3.71
N ARG A 120 -8.47 -0.90 -3.26
CA ARG A 120 -9.64 -1.62 -2.73
C ARG A 120 -9.92 -1.33 -1.25
N GLY A 121 -9.13 -0.44 -0.61
CA GLY A 121 -9.31 -0.04 0.78
C GLY A 121 -8.49 -0.81 1.80
N ASP A 122 -7.58 -1.70 1.39
CA ASP A 122 -6.69 -2.43 2.30
C ASP A 122 -5.33 -1.74 2.43
N ALA A 123 -5.34 -0.59 3.11
CA ALA A 123 -4.14 0.21 3.30
C ALA A 123 -3.08 -0.51 4.16
N GLN A 124 -3.48 -1.43 5.04
CA GLN A 124 -2.57 -2.13 5.95
C GLN A 124 -1.76 -3.19 5.19
N ASP A 125 -2.40 -3.99 4.34
CA ASP A 125 -1.66 -4.94 3.51
C ASP A 125 -0.88 -4.24 2.41
N ALA A 126 -1.38 -3.13 1.86
CA ALA A 126 -0.59 -2.28 0.97
C ALA A 126 0.73 -1.83 1.63
N LEU A 127 0.66 -1.34 2.87
CA LEU A 127 1.82 -0.93 3.66
C LEU A 127 2.80 -2.09 3.92
N ASN A 128 2.28 -3.29 4.20
CA ASN A 128 3.07 -4.52 4.32
C ASN A 128 3.85 -4.82 3.03
N HIS A 129 3.19 -4.71 1.87
CA HIS A 129 3.81 -4.96 0.58
C HIS A 129 4.89 -3.94 0.25
N TRP A 130 4.61 -2.64 0.38
CA TRP A 130 5.60 -1.59 0.08
C TRP A 130 6.80 -1.60 1.02
N THR A 131 6.60 -1.93 2.29
CA THR A 131 7.72 -2.06 3.25
C THR A 131 8.68 -3.18 2.83
N LYS A 132 8.14 -4.34 2.41
CA LYS A 132 8.97 -5.44 1.87
C LYS A 132 9.71 -5.06 0.59
N VAL A 133 9.10 -4.22 -0.26
CA VAL A 133 9.79 -3.68 -1.44
C VAL A 133 10.96 -2.80 -1.01
N ALA A 134 10.73 -1.89 -0.07
CA ALA A 134 11.76 -0.99 0.46
C ALA A 134 12.94 -1.76 1.08
N GLU A 135 12.67 -2.80 1.89
CA GLU A 135 13.69 -3.66 2.50
C GLU A 135 14.56 -4.39 1.47
N ALA A 136 13.97 -4.73 0.30
CA ALA A 136 14.65 -5.43 -0.78
C ALA A 136 15.29 -4.49 -1.82
N THR A 137 15.05 -3.18 -1.73
CA THR A 137 15.60 -2.18 -2.65
C THR A 137 16.97 -1.72 -2.17
N ARG A 138 17.92 -1.62 -3.10
CA ARG A 138 19.21 -0.98 -2.82
C ARG A 138 19.05 0.53 -3.01
N GLY A 139 19.39 1.31 -2.00
CA GLY A 139 19.24 2.75 -2.02
C GLY A 139 17.92 3.23 -1.40
N ASN A 140 17.64 4.51 -1.58
CA ASN A 140 16.50 5.21 -0.97
C ASN A 140 15.54 5.66 -2.09
N PRO A 141 14.55 4.83 -2.44
CA PRO A 141 13.73 5.09 -3.61
C PRO A 141 12.79 6.28 -3.40
N SER A 142 12.71 7.17 -4.41
CA SER A 142 11.94 8.41 -4.35
C SER A 142 10.43 8.23 -4.22
N TRP A 143 9.90 7.11 -4.69
CA TRP A 143 8.48 6.77 -4.53
C TRP A 143 8.09 6.49 -3.07
N LEU A 144 9.04 6.10 -2.22
CA LEU A 144 8.73 5.53 -0.91
C LEU A 144 8.13 6.56 0.07
N PRO A 145 8.74 7.74 0.31
CA PRO A 145 8.18 8.69 1.26
C PRO A 145 6.72 9.13 0.98
N PRO A 146 6.34 9.57 -0.23
CA PRO A 146 4.96 9.96 -0.49
C PRO A 146 4.00 8.77 -0.41
N THR A 147 4.41 7.56 -0.84
CA THR A 147 3.57 6.36 -0.77
C THR A 147 3.31 5.91 0.68
N LEU A 148 4.32 5.90 1.55
CA LEU A 148 4.11 5.55 2.96
C LEU A 148 3.28 6.63 3.66
N ALA A 149 3.52 7.91 3.37
CA ALA A 149 2.72 9.01 3.91
C ALA A 149 1.22 8.85 3.57
N LEU A 150 0.91 8.51 2.31
CA LEU A 150 -0.45 8.24 1.87
C LEU A 150 -1.11 7.08 2.66
N ALA A 151 -0.41 5.94 2.75
CA ALA A 151 -0.91 4.73 3.40
C ALA A 151 -1.15 4.94 4.90
N LEU A 152 -0.18 5.53 5.59
CA LEU A 152 -0.23 5.81 7.02
C LEU A 152 -1.35 6.80 7.35
N TRP A 153 -1.59 7.77 6.48
CA TRP A 153 -2.72 8.68 6.64
C TRP A 153 -4.06 7.93 6.57
N ASN A 154 -4.21 6.97 5.66
CA ASN A 154 -5.42 6.15 5.55
C ASN A 154 -5.64 5.29 6.81
N LEU A 155 -4.54 4.79 7.40
CA LEU A 155 -4.53 3.99 8.63
C LEU A 155 -4.64 4.80 9.93
N ASP A 156 -4.96 6.10 9.85
CA ASP A 156 -5.04 7.02 10.99
C ASP A 156 -3.72 7.20 11.78
N ARG A 157 -2.58 6.79 11.22
CA ARG A 157 -1.22 6.96 11.78
C ARG A 157 -0.65 8.31 11.38
N LYS A 158 -1.33 9.40 11.79
CA LYS A 158 -1.12 10.76 11.28
C LYS A 158 0.29 11.30 11.51
N ASP A 159 0.85 11.10 12.70
CA ASP A 159 2.19 11.58 13.03
C ASP A 159 3.27 10.93 12.15
N GLU A 160 3.15 9.61 11.92
CA GLU A 160 4.05 8.87 11.05
C GLU A 160 3.87 9.29 9.58
N ALA A 161 2.64 9.50 9.14
CA ALA A 161 2.36 10.02 7.79
C ALA A 161 3.03 11.37 7.55
N VAL A 162 2.94 12.29 8.51
CA VAL A 162 3.59 13.61 8.46
C VAL A 162 5.11 13.49 8.47
N ALA A 163 5.68 12.58 9.27
CA ALA A 163 7.12 12.33 9.29
C ALA A 163 7.64 11.80 7.94
N TRP A 164 6.91 10.88 7.31
CA TRP A 164 7.25 10.38 5.97
C TRP A 164 7.08 11.45 4.89
N TYR A 165 6.04 12.27 4.97
CA TYR A 165 5.87 13.41 4.06
C TYR A 165 7.03 14.41 4.20
N ALA A 166 7.46 14.70 5.43
CA ALA A 166 8.61 15.57 5.69
C ALA A 166 9.90 15.04 5.06
N ALA A 167 10.06 13.71 4.94
CA ALA A 167 11.18 13.12 4.23
C ALA A 167 11.16 13.41 2.72
N ALA A 168 9.98 13.45 2.08
CA ALA A 168 9.81 13.88 0.70
C ALA A 168 10.21 15.36 0.53
N VAL A 169 9.66 16.24 1.39
CA VAL A 169 9.98 17.68 1.38
C VAL A 169 11.46 17.93 1.55
N ARG A 170 12.12 17.25 2.49
CA ARG A 170 13.56 17.42 2.69
C ARG A 170 14.40 16.95 1.50
N THR A 171 13.97 15.88 0.83
CA THR A 171 14.66 15.38 -0.36
C THR A 171 14.56 16.39 -1.50
N GLU A 172 13.36 16.91 -1.79
CA GLU A 172 13.17 17.91 -2.85
C GLU A 172 12.20 19.03 -2.41
N PRO A 173 12.68 20.04 -1.67
CA PRO A 173 11.80 21.06 -1.07
C PRO A 173 10.99 21.84 -2.11
N GLY A 174 11.59 22.13 -3.26
CA GLY A 174 10.93 22.85 -4.35
C GLY A 174 9.79 22.07 -5.02
N GLN A 175 9.72 20.75 -4.83
CA GLN A 175 8.72 19.87 -5.45
C GLN A 175 7.59 19.52 -4.49
N TRP A 176 7.89 19.32 -3.21
CA TRP A 176 6.94 18.76 -2.24
C TRP A 176 6.38 19.78 -1.22
N THR A 177 6.91 21.00 -1.16
CA THR A 177 6.38 22.04 -0.25
C THR A 177 4.96 22.48 -0.62
N ALA A 178 4.59 22.39 -1.91
CA ALA A 178 3.28 22.74 -2.43
C ALA A 178 2.67 21.59 -3.24
N THR A 179 1.35 21.61 -3.43
CA THR A 179 0.61 20.56 -4.15
C THR A 179 0.56 20.77 -5.67
N THR A 180 1.00 21.93 -6.17
CA THR A 180 0.94 22.31 -7.59
C THR A 180 1.76 21.39 -8.49
N ALA A 181 2.81 20.76 -7.96
CA ALA A 181 3.65 19.82 -8.70
C ALA A 181 3.08 18.39 -8.73
N TYR A 182 2.08 18.04 -7.90
CA TYR A 182 1.58 16.67 -7.80
C TYR A 182 1.17 16.03 -9.12
N PRO A 183 0.50 16.72 -10.07
CA PRO A 183 0.16 16.11 -11.35
C PRO A 183 1.38 15.63 -12.14
N GLN A 184 2.50 16.37 -12.04
CA GLN A 184 3.76 16.03 -12.70
C GLN A 184 4.55 14.96 -11.95
N LEU A 185 4.60 15.03 -10.62
CA LEU A 185 5.36 14.09 -9.77
C LEU A 185 4.68 12.72 -9.67
N LEU A 186 3.35 12.72 -9.67
CA LEU A 186 2.51 11.56 -9.40
C LEU A 186 1.53 11.35 -10.56
N PRO A 187 2.02 11.14 -11.80
CA PRO A 187 1.16 11.04 -12.98
C PRO A 187 0.32 9.76 -12.99
N LEU A 188 0.75 8.73 -12.24
CA LEU A 188 0.07 7.44 -12.13
C LEU A 188 -0.90 7.38 -10.94
N TRP A 189 -0.95 8.43 -10.12
CA TRP A 189 -1.87 8.52 -8.99
C TRP A 189 -3.19 9.13 -9.45
N THR A 190 -4.28 8.59 -8.93
CA THR A 190 -5.62 9.13 -9.11
C THR A 190 -5.77 10.48 -8.43
N ASP A 191 -6.78 11.25 -8.82
CA ASP A 191 -7.09 12.53 -8.17
C ASP A 191 -7.44 12.37 -6.69
N ALA A 192 -8.09 11.26 -6.33
CA ALA A 192 -8.40 10.94 -4.94
C ALA A 192 -7.12 10.69 -4.11
N GLU A 193 -6.17 9.91 -4.65
CA GLU A 193 -4.87 9.66 -4.01
C GLU A 193 -4.08 10.96 -3.83
N ARG A 194 -4.03 11.82 -4.86
CA ARG A 194 -3.37 13.14 -4.78
C ARG A 194 -4.06 14.09 -3.80
N THR A 195 -5.39 14.07 -3.75
CA THR A 195 -6.18 14.86 -2.79
C THR A 195 -5.91 14.41 -1.36
N GLN A 196 -5.81 13.11 -1.12
CA GLN A 196 -5.46 12.59 0.20
C GLN A 196 -4.03 12.96 0.60
N LEU A 197 -3.07 12.86 -0.31
CA LEU A 197 -1.69 13.30 -0.03
C LEU A 197 -1.63 14.80 0.29
N ALA A 198 -2.46 15.62 -0.37
CA ALA A 198 -2.57 17.04 -0.06
C ALA A 198 -3.05 17.32 1.37
N GLN A 199 -3.89 16.43 1.95
CA GLN A 199 -4.26 16.53 3.37
C GLN A 199 -3.06 16.26 4.28
N VAL A 200 -2.19 15.30 3.92
CA VAL A 200 -0.94 15.05 4.63
C VAL A 200 -0.01 16.27 4.54
N GLN A 201 0.13 16.85 3.35
CA GLN A 201 0.90 18.07 3.14
C GLN A 201 0.38 19.23 3.99
N GLN A 202 -0.94 19.41 4.08
CA GLN A 202 -1.54 20.46 4.89
C GLN A 202 -1.22 20.26 6.39
N ALA A 203 -1.30 19.02 6.88
CA ALA A 203 -0.95 18.69 8.26
C ALA A 203 0.54 18.94 8.53
N TRP A 204 1.41 18.53 7.59
CA TRP A 204 2.84 18.84 7.65
C TRP A 204 3.12 20.35 7.65
N ALA A 205 2.44 21.13 6.81
CA ALA A 205 2.64 22.58 6.74
C ALA A 205 2.17 23.30 8.02
N ALA A 206 1.13 22.78 8.67
CA ALA A 206 0.61 23.33 9.93
C ALA A 206 1.54 23.05 11.12
N ASN A 207 2.20 21.88 11.13
CA ASN A 207 3.11 21.49 12.20
C ASN A 207 4.25 20.60 11.66
N PRO A 208 5.26 21.19 11.00
CA PRO A 208 6.36 20.41 10.44
C PRO A 208 7.17 19.80 11.58
N PRO A 209 7.45 18.48 11.53
CA PRO A 209 8.17 17.81 12.61
C PRO A 209 9.59 18.35 12.72
N ALA A 210 10.04 18.58 13.95
CA ALA A 210 11.44 18.85 14.22
C ALA A 210 12.28 17.61 13.87
N TRP A 211 13.46 17.83 13.29
CA TRP A 211 14.35 16.74 12.94
C TRP A 211 15.26 16.39 14.13
N PRO A 212 15.48 15.09 14.43
CA PRO A 212 16.30 14.63 15.56
C PRO A 212 17.80 14.81 15.37
#